data_AF-A0A432IWN8-F1
#
_entry.id   AF-A0A432IWN8-F1
#
_cell.length_a   1.000
_cell.length_b   1.000
_cell.length_c   1.000
_cell.angle_alpha   90.00
_cell.angle_beta   90.00
_cell.angle_gamma   90.00
#
_symmetry.space_group_name_H-M   'P 1'
#
loop_
_entity.id
_entity.type
_entity.pdbx_description
1 polymer ?
#
loop_
_entity_poly.entity_id
_entity_poly.type
_entity_poly.pdbx_seq_one_letter_code
_entity_poly.pdbx_strand_id
1 'polypeptide(L)'
;MKYSKIFLFFFIFLLFHQKAYSKIEVDASYIILQDHLSGEILYEKDADAQIYPASMTKIMTTIVTFDLLKKGETSLDEMITISEKAWRMSQSGYSSMFIMLNDQVSVEDLLKGIIIVSGNDACVALAEGLSGTEKEFVILMNEKAEEIGLENTNFNNSSGINDVNNYSTVRDILKMSRYMIQNYPEYYSYYKDTSFTWDRTGG
;
A
#
# COMPACT_ATOMS: atom_id res chain seq x y z
N MET A 1 61.06 -32.90 -4.96
CA MET A 1 60.79 -31.77 -4.04
C MET A 1 60.10 -30.54 -4.66
N LYS A 2 60.17 -30.28 -5.99
CA LYS A 2 59.53 -29.08 -6.59
C LYS A 2 57.98 -29.13 -6.64
N TYR A 3 57.38 -30.30 -6.87
CA TYR A 3 55.92 -30.44 -7.02
C TYR A 3 55.14 -30.43 -5.70
N SER A 4 55.77 -30.79 -4.57
CA SER A 4 55.13 -30.82 -3.24
C SER A 4 54.78 -29.41 -2.73
N LYS A 5 55.59 -28.39 -3.06
CA LYS A 5 55.30 -27.00 -2.71
C LYS A 5 54.12 -26.41 -3.51
N ILE A 6 53.96 -26.81 -4.77
CA ILE A 6 52.84 -26.39 -5.63
C ILE A 6 51.53 -27.01 -5.14
N PHE A 7 51.55 -28.29 -4.77
CA PHE A 7 50.38 -28.97 -4.20
C PHE A 7 49.95 -28.36 -2.86
N LEU A 8 50.91 -28.01 -2.01
CA LEU A 8 50.65 -27.33 -0.73
C LEU A 8 50.03 -25.94 -0.95
N PHE A 9 50.52 -25.18 -1.94
CA PHE A 9 49.99 -23.85 -2.27
C PHE A 9 48.56 -23.92 -2.83
N PHE A 10 48.27 -24.92 -3.67
CA PHE A 10 46.92 -25.15 -4.20
C PHE A 10 45.93 -25.61 -3.12
N PHE A 11 46.38 -26.44 -2.18
CA PHE A 11 45.59 -26.88 -1.04
C PHE A 11 45.27 -25.74 -0.07
N ILE A 12 46.22 -24.83 0.16
CA ILE A 12 46.00 -23.60 0.95
C ILE A 12 44.99 -22.68 0.25
N PHE A 13 45.06 -22.50 -1.07
CA PHE A 13 44.13 -21.64 -1.81
C PHE A 13 42.67 -22.16 -1.78
N LEU A 14 42.47 -23.48 -1.73
CA LEU A 14 41.18 -24.12 -1.52
C LEU A 14 40.63 -23.96 -0.09
N LEU A 15 41.50 -23.87 0.91
CA LEU A 15 41.11 -23.63 2.32
C LEU A 15 40.74 -22.17 2.62
N PHE A 16 41.11 -21.22 1.75
CA PHE A 16 40.84 -19.78 1.91
C PHE A 16 39.71 -19.22 1.04
N HIS A 17 38.84 -20.07 0.48
CA HIS A 17 37.58 -19.60 -0.13
C HIS A 17 36.56 -19.26 0.96
N GLN A 18 36.76 -18.14 1.63
CA GLN A 18 35.70 -17.47 2.38
C GLN A 18 34.66 -16.97 1.37
N LYS A 19 33.45 -17.54 1.38
CA LYS A 19 32.31 -16.89 0.73
C LYS A 19 32.10 -15.56 1.44
N ALA A 20 32.52 -14.47 0.82
CA ALA A 20 32.20 -13.14 1.28
C ALA A 20 30.71 -12.90 0.99
N TYR A 21 29.86 -13.15 1.99
CA TYR A 21 28.51 -12.64 1.97
C TYR A 21 28.59 -11.15 2.33
N SER A 22 28.32 -10.28 1.35
CA SER A 22 28.08 -8.88 1.66
C SER A 22 26.81 -8.81 2.51
N LYS A 23 26.96 -8.44 3.78
CA LYS A 23 25.81 -8.15 4.64
C LYS A 23 25.17 -6.88 4.11
N ILE A 24 23.97 -6.99 3.55
CA ILE A 24 23.17 -5.83 3.18
C ILE A 24 22.76 -5.14 4.48
N GLU A 25 23.34 -3.97 4.75
CA GLU A 25 22.95 -3.10 5.86
C GLU A 25 22.06 -2.00 5.30
N VAL A 26 20.80 -1.97 5.75
CA VAL A 26 19.82 -0.95 5.40
C VAL A 26 19.38 -0.25 6.68
N ASP A 27 19.38 1.08 6.66
CA ASP A 27 18.90 1.93 7.75
C ASP A 27 17.37 1.99 7.75
N ALA A 28 16.74 0.86 8.07
CA ALA A 28 15.31 0.79 8.37
C ALA A 28 15.06 -0.31 9.40
N SER A 29 14.07 -0.11 10.28
CA SER A 29 13.71 -1.08 11.32
C SER A 29 13.08 -2.34 10.74
N TYR A 30 12.22 -2.20 9.72
CA TYR A 30 11.42 -3.29 9.14
C TYR A 30 11.54 -3.26 7.63
N ILE A 31 11.86 -4.39 7.00
CA ILE A 31 12.06 -4.50 5.56
C ILE A 31 11.58 -5.86 5.08
N ILE A 32 10.96 -5.88 3.91
CA ILE A 32 10.80 -7.09 3.11
C ILE A 32 11.00 -6.73 1.64
N LEU A 33 11.73 -7.58 0.92
CA LEU A 33 11.97 -7.47 -0.51
C LEU A 33 11.68 -8.81 -1.15
N GLN A 34 10.91 -8.78 -2.23
CA GLN A 34 10.52 -9.98 -2.94
C GLN A 34 10.58 -9.74 -4.44
N ASP A 35 11.04 -10.76 -5.17
CA ASP A 35 10.85 -10.80 -6.62
C ASP A 35 9.37 -11.05 -6.96
N HIS A 36 8.79 -10.18 -7.79
CA HIS A 36 7.36 -10.24 -8.05
C HIS A 36 6.95 -11.55 -8.75
N LEU A 37 7.72 -11.96 -9.78
CA LEU A 37 7.38 -13.06 -10.68
C LEU A 37 7.53 -14.44 -10.02
N SER A 38 8.66 -14.68 -9.36
CA SER A 38 8.94 -15.95 -8.68
C SER A 38 8.29 -16.04 -7.30
N GLY A 39 8.03 -14.90 -6.65
CA GLY A 39 7.60 -14.86 -5.25
C GLY A 39 8.72 -15.13 -4.25
N GLU A 40 9.98 -15.22 -4.69
CA GLU A 40 11.13 -15.43 -3.81
C GLU A 40 11.38 -14.20 -2.93
N ILE A 41 11.43 -14.40 -1.61
CA ILE A 41 11.87 -13.37 -0.67
C ILE A 41 13.39 -13.24 -0.79
N LEU A 42 13.84 -12.09 -1.29
CA LEU A 42 15.26 -11.82 -1.52
C LEU A 42 15.95 -11.27 -0.26
N TYR A 43 15.19 -10.56 0.58
CA TYR A 43 15.68 -10.00 1.84
C TYR A 43 14.51 -9.68 2.78
N GLU A 44 14.71 -9.89 4.08
CA GLU A 44 13.78 -9.45 5.11
C GLU A 44 14.49 -9.11 6.42
N LYS A 45 13.93 -8.16 7.17
CA LYS A 45 14.37 -7.72 8.50
C LYS A 45 13.13 -7.37 9.31
N ASP A 46 12.91 -8.08 10.42
CA ASP A 46 11.75 -7.92 11.31
C ASP A 46 10.42 -7.80 10.56
N ALA A 47 10.23 -8.62 9.51
CA ALA A 47 9.15 -8.43 8.54
C ALA A 47 7.74 -8.69 9.11
N ASP A 48 7.67 -9.44 10.20
CA ASP A 48 6.44 -9.81 10.93
C ASP A 48 6.21 -8.94 12.18
N ALA A 49 7.08 -7.96 12.45
CA ALA A 49 6.87 -7.04 13.56
C ALA A 49 5.67 -6.13 13.27
N GLN A 50 4.82 -5.93 14.28
CA GLN A 50 3.68 -5.03 14.17
C GLN A 50 4.17 -3.59 14.02
N ILE A 51 3.64 -2.89 13.01
CA ILE A 51 3.94 -1.50 12.70
C ILE A 51 2.65 -0.69 12.59
N TYR A 52 2.78 0.62 12.75
CA TYR A 52 1.77 1.57 12.33
C TYR A 52 1.93 1.82 10.81
N PRO A 53 0.99 1.38 9.94
CA PRO A 53 1.17 1.39 8.50
C PRO A 53 1.06 2.79 7.88
N ALA A 54 0.52 3.77 8.62
CA ALA A 54 0.26 5.12 8.11
C ALA A 54 -0.42 5.08 6.73
N SER A 55 0.04 5.87 5.76
CA SER A 55 -0.57 5.94 4.43
C SER A 55 -0.52 4.62 3.62
N MET A 56 0.23 3.60 4.05
CA MET A 56 0.15 2.28 3.41
C MET A 56 -1.23 1.64 3.57
N THR A 57 -2.04 2.07 4.55
CA THR A 57 -3.47 1.70 4.67
C THR A 57 -4.26 1.98 3.38
N LYS A 58 -3.91 3.04 2.66
CA LYS A 58 -4.62 3.46 1.43
C LYS A 58 -4.57 2.42 0.32
N ILE A 59 -3.58 1.50 0.35
CA ILE A 59 -3.52 0.36 -0.57
C ILE A 59 -4.76 -0.53 -0.39
N MET A 60 -5.16 -0.82 0.85
CA MET A 60 -6.38 -1.59 1.10
C MET A 60 -7.63 -0.81 0.68
N THR A 61 -7.67 0.49 0.94
CA THR A 61 -8.78 1.36 0.50
C THR A 61 -8.98 1.28 -1.02
N THR A 62 -7.90 1.37 -1.79
CA THR A 62 -7.97 1.21 -3.25
C THR A 62 -8.35 -0.21 -3.66
N ILE A 63 -7.85 -1.25 -2.99
CA ILE A 63 -8.20 -2.66 -3.29
C ILE A 63 -9.70 -2.90 -3.13
N VAL A 64 -10.30 -2.41 -2.03
CA VAL A 64 -11.75 -2.54 -1.79
C VAL A 64 -12.52 -1.83 -2.88
N THR A 65 -12.16 -0.59 -3.24
CA THR A 65 -12.81 0.12 -4.34
C THR A 65 -12.65 -0.58 -5.68
N PHE A 66 -11.49 -1.15 -5.98
CA PHE A 66 -11.28 -1.93 -7.21
C PHE A 66 -12.15 -3.19 -7.24
N ASP A 67 -12.36 -3.85 -6.10
CA ASP A 67 -13.25 -5.00 -5.98
C ASP A 67 -14.71 -4.61 -6.26
N LEU A 68 -15.17 -3.48 -5.70
CA LEU A 68 -16.51 -2.92 -5.97
C LEU A 68 -16.70 -2.57 -7.45
N LEU A 69 -15.69 -1.94 -8.08
CA LEU A 69 -15.69 -1.65 -9.52
C LEU A 69 -15.78 -2.93 -10.35
N LYS A 70 -15.01 -3.96 -10.00
CA LYS A 70 -14.99 -5.25 -10.71
C LYS A 70 -16.30 -6.02 -10.56
N LYS A 71 -16.98 -5.88 -9.41
CA LYS A 71 -18.31 -6.46 -9.15
C LYS A 71 -19.45 -5.67 -9.80
N GLY A 72 -19.17 -4.47 -10.33
CA GLY A 72 -20.19 -3.57 -10.90
C GLY A 72 -21.08 -2.93 -9.83
N GLU A 73 -20.62 -2.87 -8.59
CA GLU A 73 -21.32 -2.22 -7.48
C GLU A 73 -21.13 -0.69 -7.48
N THR A 74 -20.11 -0.21 -8.20
CA THR A 74 -19.84 1.21 -8.48
C THR A 74 -19.21 1.33 -9.87
N SER A 75 -19.10 2.56 -10.38
CA SER A 75 -18.43 2.87 -11.64
C SER A 75 -17.45 4.04 -11.48
N LEU A 76 -16.45 4.14 -12.37
CA LEU A 76 -15.44 5.20 -12.31
C LEU A 76 -16.04 6.61 -12.45
N ASP A 77 -17.14 6.74 -13.20
CA ASP A 77 -17.89 7.96 -13.45
C ASP A 77 -18.97 8.26 -12.40
N GLU A 78 -19.16 7.38 -11.41
CA GLU A 78 -20.06 7.64 -10.30
C GLU A 78 -19.59 8.88 -9.53
N MET A 79 -20.51 9.82 -9.32
CA MET A 79 -20.22 11.09 -8.65
C MET A 79 -20.53 10.99 -7.16
N ILE A 80 -19.53 11.25 -6.32
CA ILE A 80 -19.66 11.30 -4.88
C ILE A 80 -19.78 12.74 -4.43
N THR A 81 -20.83 13.02 -3.65
CA THR A 81 -21.03 14.33 -3.00
C THR A 81 -20.14 14.44 -1.77
N ILE A 82 -19.28 15.45 -1.73
CA ILE A 82 -18.31 15.61 -0.64
C ILE A 82 -18.98 16.10 0.64
N SER A 83 -18.81 15.31 1.70
CA SER A 83 -19.32 15.60 3.04
C SER A 83 -18.46 16.63 3.78
N GLU A 84 -19.01 17.21 4.85
CA GLU A 84 -18.24 18.08 5.75
C GLU A 84 -17.08 17.32 6.41
N LYS A 85 -17.30 16.04 6.76
CA LYS A 85 -16.28 15.21 7.39
C LYS A 85 -15.10 14.99 6.45
N ALA A 86 -15.35 14.63 5.18
CA ALA A 86 -14.30 14.45 4.18
C ALA A 86 -13.55 15.76 3.91
N TRP A 87 -14.27 16.87 3.72
CA TRP A 87 -13.67 18.19 3.52
C TRP A 87 -12.77 18.62 4.69
N ARG A 88 -13.15 18.34 5.93
CA ARG A 88 -12.36 18.71 7.12
C ARG A 88 -11.01 17.98 7.22
N MET A 89 -10.80 16.93 6.43
CA MET A 89 -9.49 16.27 6.32
C MET A 89 -8.47 17.10 5.53
N SER A 90 -8.93 18.07 4.73
CA SER A 90 -8.12 19.04 3.97
C SER A 90 -7.53 20.13 4.88
N GLN A 91 -6.80 19.72 5.91
CA GLN A 91 -6.20 20.60 6.91
C GLN A 91 -4.66 20.55 6.90
N SER A 92 -4.04 21.55 7.53
CA SER A 92 -2.58 21.67 7.58
C SER A 92 -1.92 20.42 8.19
N GLY A 93 -0.86 19.94 7.54
CA GLY A 93 -0.12 18.74 7.94
C GLY A 93 -0.70 17.42 7.40
N TYR A 94 -1.86 17.44 6.74
CA TYR A 94 -2.48 16.26 6.15
C TYR A 94 -2.35 16.32 4.63
N SER A 95 -2.01 15.19 3.99
CA SER A 95 -2.10 15.03 2.54
C SER A 95 -3.57 15.08 2.11
N SER A 96 -3.87 15.83 1.04
CA SER A 96 -5.22 16.14 0.59
C SER A 96 -5.22 16.42 -0.91
N MET A 97 -6.32 16.06 -1.59
CA MET A 97 -6.58 16.49 -2.98
C MET A 97 -7.38 17.81 -3.05
N PHE A 98 -7.60 18.44 -1.90
CA PHE A 98 -8.22 19.75 -1.68
C PHE A 98 -9.71 19.82 -2.09
N ILE A 99 -10.46 18.75 -1.86
CA ILE A 99 -11.93 18.75 -2.01
C ILE A 99 -12.58 19.75 -1.04
N MET A 100 -13.77 20.27 -1.41
CA MET A 100 -14.59 21.17 -0.60
C MET A 100 -15.98 20.58 -0.39
N LEU A 101 -16.65 21.07 0.65
CA LEU A 101 -18.02 20.68 0.96
C LEU A 101 -18.94 20.87 -0.26
N ASN A 102 -19.73 19.84 -0.56
CA ASN A 102 -20.67 19.77 -1.69
C ASN A 102 -20.05 19.71 -3.10
N ASP A 103 -18.73 19.58 -3.24
CA ASP A 103 -18.14 19.15 -4.51
C ASP A 103 -18.79 17.81 -4.94
N GLN A 104 -18.88 17.58 -6.24
CA GLN A 104 -19.21 16.31 -6.87
C GLN A 104 -17.92 15.83 -7.50
N VAL A 105 -17.34 14.75 -6.97
CA VAL A 105 -16.07 14.21 -7.46
C VAL A 105 -16.29 12.79 -7.92
N SER A 106 -15.78 12.46 -9.10
CA SER A 106 -15.90 11.10 -9.63
C SER A 106 -15.13 10.10 -8.76
N VAL A 107 -15.56 8.84 -8.75
CA VAL A 107 -14.80 7.74 -8.11
C VAL A 107 -13.39 7.65 -8.69
N GLU A 108 -13.21 7.88 -9.99
CA GLU A 108 -11.89 7.89 -10.63
C GLU A 108 -10.98 9.00 -10.08
N ASP A 109 -11.50 10.22 -9.94
CA ASP A 109 -10.72 11.36 -9.43
C ASP A 109 -10.38 11.19 -7.95
N LEU A 110 -11.30 10.62 -7.15
CA LEU A 110 -11.03 10.25 -5.76
C LEU A 110 -9.93 9.18 -5.70
N LEU A 111 -9.99 8.13 -6.52
CA LEU A 111 -8.94 7.11 -6.61
C LEU A 111 -7.59 7.72 -6.99
N LYS A 112 -7.54 8.59 -8.01
CA LYS A 112 -6.31 9.30 -8.39
C LYS A 112 -5.80 10.21 -7.27
N GLY A 113 -6.69 10.89 -6.54
CA GLY A 113 -6.37 11.66 -5.36
C GLY A 113 -5.73 10.83 -4.24
N ILE A 114 -6.25 9.62 -4.00
CA ILE A 114 -5.68 8.67 -3.03
C ILE A 114 -4.32 8.17 -3.50
N ILE A 115 -4.21 7.74 -4.76
CA ILE A 115 -3.04 7.04 -5.29
C ILE A 115 -1.86 8.00 -5.51
N ILE A 116 -2.10 9.15 -6.12
CA ILE A 116 -1.04 10.04 -6.64
C ILE A 116 -0.60 11.05 -5.58
N VAL A 117 -1.53 11.56 -4.77
CA VAL A 117 -1.24 12.60 -3.76
C VAL A 117 -1.52 12.16 -2.32
N SER A 118 -1.89 10.88 -2.10
CA SER A 118 -2.17 10.33 -0.77
C SER A 118 -3.26 11.12 -0.01
N GLY A 119 -4.28 11.60 -0.73
CA GLY A 119 -5.34 12.43 -0.18
C GLY A 119 -6.16 11.71 0.90
N ASN A 120 -6.11 12.20 2.14
CA ASN A 120 -6.90 11.65 3.24
C ASN A 120 -8.39 12.01 3.14
N ASP A 121 -8.65 13.22 2.63
CA ASP A 121 -9.97 13.71 2.26
C ASP A 121 -10.64 12.81 1.22
N ALA A 122 -9.88 12.42 0.21
CA ALA A 122 -10.31 11.49 -0.83
C ALA A 122 -10.67 10.11 -0.26
N CYS A 123 -9.87 9.57 0.67
CA CYS A 123 -10.18 8.30 1.34
C CYS A 123 -11.53 8.36 2.09
N VAL A 124 -11.75 9.41 2.88
CA VAL A 124 -12.98 9.55 3.65
C VAL A 124 -14.18 9.75 2.74
N ALA A 125 -14.06 10.60 1.71
CA ALA A 125 -15.13 10.80 0.72
C ALA A 125 -15.49 9.50 0.00
N LEU A 126 -14.50 8.76 -0.48
CA LEU A 126 -14.70 7.50 -1.19
C LEU A 126 -15.35 6.45 -0.29
N ALA A 127 -14.89 6.34 0.95
CA ALA A 127 -15.44 5.40 1.93
C ALA A 127 -16.91 5.72 2.29
N GLU A 128 -17.23 7.01 2.49
CA GLU A 128 -18.60 7.45 2.78
C GLU A 128 -19.51 7.32 1.56
N GLY A 129 -19.04 7.64 0.36
CA GLY A 129 -19.82 7.53 -0.86
C GLY A 129 -20.19 6.09 -1.22
N LEU A 130 -19.24 5.16 -1.07
CA LEU A 130 -19.43 3.77 -1.50
C LEU A 130 -20.08 2.86 -0.45
N SER A 131 -19.99 3.21 0.84
CA SER A 131 -20.51 2.36 1.94
C SER A 131 -21.44 3.10 2.90
N GLY A 132 -21.82 4.34 2.57
CA GLY A 132 -22.65 5.22 3.41
C GLY A 132 -21.89 5.84 4.60
N THR A 133 -20.99 5.09 5.25
CA THR A 133 -20.08 5.62 6.27
C THR A 133 -18.69 5.00 6.16
N GLU A 134 -17.68 5.74 6.61
CA GLU A 134 -16.31 5.20 6.69
C GLU A 134 -16.21 3.95 7.58
N LYS A 135 -17.04 3.84 8.62
CA LYS A 135 -17.02 2.68 9.51
C LYS A 135 -17.46 1.40 8.79
N GLU A 136 -18.50 1.50 7.97
CA GLU A 136 -18.96 0.36 7.14
C GLU A 136 -17.92 0.01 6.07
N PHE A 137 -17.25 1.01 5.49
CA PHE A 137 -16.15 0.76 4.56
C PHE A 137 -14.97 0.03 5.24
N VAL A 138 -14.64 0.38 6.49
CA VAL A 138 -13.58 -0.31 7.26
C VAL A 138 -13.93 -1.78 7.53
N ILE A 139 -15.21 -2.14 7.64
CA ILE A 139 -15.62 -3.55 7.71
C ILE A 139 -15.21 -4.26 6.41
N LEU A 140 -15.51 -3.68 5.25
CA LEU A 140 -15.09 -4.24 3.95
C LEU A 140 -13.55 -4.34 3.82
N MET A 141 -12.81 -3.37 4.37
CA MET A 141 -11.34 -3.42 4.39
C MET A 141 -10.82 -4.61 5.19
N ASN A 142 -11.42 -4.90 6.35
CA ASN A 142 -11.00 -6.02 7.20
C ASN A 142 -11.49 -7.37 6.64
N GLU A 143 -12.69 -7.45 6.07
CA GLU A 143 -13.15 -8.64 5.34
C GLU A 143 -12.22 -8.97 4.17
N LYS A 144 -11.79 -7.95 3.41
CA LYS A 144 -10.82 -8.12 2.33
C LYS A 144 -9.44 -8.51 2.87
N ALA A 145 -9.03 -7.99 4.02
CA ALA A 145 -7.78 -8.40 4.67
C ALA A 145 -7.78 -9.88 5.04
N GLU A 146 -8.90 -10.39 5.57
CA GLU A 146 -9.10 -11.81 5.84
C GLU A 146 -9.08 -12.65 4.55
N GLU A 147 -9.77 -12.21 3.50
CA GLU A 147 -9.77 -12.88 2.19
C GLU A 147 -8.36 -13.04 1.60
N ILE A 148 -7.53 -12.00 1.72
CA ILE A 148 -6.14 -12.01 1.21
C ILE A 148 -5.20 -12.83 2.12
N GLY A 149 -5.59 -13.09 3.38
CA GLY A 149 -4.74 -13.78 4.36
C GLY A 149 -3.73 -12.86 5.04
N LEU A 150 -4.15 -11.65 5.41
CA LEU A 150 -3.36 -10.66 6.16
C LEU A 150 -3.54 -10.88 7.68
N GLU A 151 -2.83 -11.87 8.22
CA GLU A 151 -3.02 -12.37 9.59
C GLU A 151 -2.63 -11.37 10.70
N ASN A 152 -1.80 -10.37 10.40
CA ASN A 152 -1.25 -9.41 11.38
C ASN A 152 -1.62 -7.97 11.01
N THR A 153 -2.82 -7.78 10.45
CA THR A 153 -3.30 -6.49 9.97
C THR A 153 -4.71 -6.21 10.46
N ASN A 154 -4.95 -4.99 10.92
CA ASN A 154 -6.29 -4.48 11.21
C ASN A 154 -6.39 -3.03 10.76
N PHE A 155 -7.48 -2.69 10.10
CA PHE A 155 -7.81 -1.32 9.72
C PHE A 155 -8.86 -0.74 10.66
N ASN A 156 -8.67 0.53 11.06
CA ASN A 156 -9.66 1.27 11.86
C ASN A 156 -10.16 2.55 11.19
N ASN A 157 -9.57 2.92 10.04
CA ASN A 157 -10.02 4.02 9.18
C ASN A 157 -9.48 3.82 7.75
N SER A 158 -10.00 4.60 6.81
CA SER A 158 -9.71 4.48 5.37
C SER A 158 -8.40 5.12 4.93
N SER A 159 -7.83 6.01 5.74
CA SER A 159 -6.69 6.87 5.35
C SER A 159 -5.36 6.45 5.97
N GLY A 160 -5.44 5.67 7.06
CA GLY A 160 -4.33 5.30 7.92
C GLY A 160 -3.96 6.35 8.96
N ILE A 161 -4.74 7.42 9.15
CA ILE A 161 -4.43 8.50 10.11
C ILE A 161 -4.53 8.04 11.57
N ASN A 162 -3.51 8.42 12.35
CA ASN A 162 -3.31 8.28 13.80
C ASN A 162 -4.35 7.47 14.57
N ASP A 163 -4.30 6.15 14.43
CA ASP A 163 -5.13 5.24 15.20
C ASP A 163 -4.31 4.03 15.66
N VAL A 164 -4.31 3.78 16.97
CA VAL A 164 -3.54 2.68 17.58
C VAL A 164 -4.08 1.30 17.21
N ASN A 165 -5.35 1.22 16.81
CA ASN A 165 -5.95 -0.01 16.33
C ASN A 165 -5.69 -0.22 14.83
N ASN A 166 -5.12 0.76 14.12
CA ASN A 166 -4.70 0.60 12.74
C ASN A 166 -3.25 0.09 12.70
N TYR A 167 -3.06 -1.20 12.47
CA TYR A 167 -1.74 -1.85 12.48
C TYR A 167 -1.57 -2.83 11.32
N SER A 168 -0.33 -3.13 10.97
CA SER A 168 0.02 -4.13 9.96
C SER A 168 1.44 -4.66 10.19
N THR A 169 1.97 -5.43 9.25
CA THR A 169 3.38 -5.83 9.15
C THR A 169 3.89 -5.53 7.74
N VAL A 170 5.20 -5.38 7.54
CA VAL A 170 5.71 -5.19 6.16
C VAL A 170 5.44 -6.43 5.29
N ARG A 171 5.36 -7.63 5.89
CA ARG A 171 4.96 -8.85 5.18
C ARG A 171 3.51 -8.79 4.67
N ASP A 172 2.57 -8.36 5.49
CA ASP A 172 1.18 -8.23 5.06
C ASP A 172 0.98 -7.09 4.06
N ILE A 173 1.71 -5.98 4.22
CA ILE A 173 1.77 -4.90 3.21
C ILE A 173 2.25 -5.45 1.86
N LEU A 174 3.30 -6.27 1.86
CA LEU A 174 3.78 -6.94 0.64
C LEU A 174 2.69 -7.83 0.04
N LYS A 175 2.03 -8.68 0.84
CA LYS A 175 0.96 -9.56 0.36
C LYS A 175 -0.16 -8.78 -0.32
N MET A 176 -0.69 -7.73 0.33
CA MET A 176 -1.77 -6.93 -0.27
C MET A 176 -1.31 -6.16 -1.51
N SER A 177 -0.07 -5.67 -1.54
CA SER A 177 0.49 -4.98 -2.71
C SER A 177 0.61 -5.93 -3.91
N ARG A 178 1.05 -7.18 -3.69
CA ARG A 178 1.05 -8.21 -4.75
C ARG A 178 -0.36 -8.54 -5.20
N TYR A 179 -1.29 -8.72 -4.27
CA TYR A 179 -2.68 -9.02 -4.58
C TYR A 179 -3.26 -7.93 -5.48
N MET A 180 -3.02 -6.65 -5.17
CA MET A 180 -3.44 -5.52 -6.01
C MET A 180 -2.89 -5.62 -7.44
N ILE A 181 -1.58 -5.82 -7.59
CA ILE A 181 -0.91 -5.89 -8.90
C ILE A 181 -1.47 -7.05 -9.74
N GLN A 182 -1.73 -8.20 -9.10
CA GLN A 182 -2.19 -9.40 -9.79
C GLN A 182 -3.67 -9.36 -10.18
N ASN A 183 -4.52 -8.79 -9.32
CA ASN A 183 -5.97 -8.86 -9.48
C ASN A 183 -6.59 -7.62 -10.15
N TYR A 184 -5.87 -6.50 -10.15
CA TYR A 184 -6.31 -5.20 -10.67
C TYR A 184 -5.22 -4.50 -11.51
N PRO A 185 -4.59 -5.18 -12.48
CA PRO A 185 -3.50 -4.59 -13.28
C PRO A 185 -3.93 -3.34 -14.05
N GLU A 186 -5.21 -3.25 -14.45
CA GLU A 186 -5.77 -2.08 -15.12
C GLU A 186 -5.73 -0.83 -14.23
N TYR A 187 -6.12 -0.95 -12.96
CA TYR A 187 -6.15 0.16 -12.01
C TYR A 187 -4.78 0.41 -11.37
N TYR A 188 -3.95 -0.63 -11.24
CA TYR A 188 -2.57 -0.47 -10.80
C TYR A 188 -1.77 0.48 -11.70
N SER A 189 -2.19 0.65 -12.97
CA SER A 189 -1.56 1.59 -13.89
C SER A 189 -1.57 3.04 -13.42
N TYR A 190 -2.47 3.46 -12.53
CA TYR A 190 -2.49 4.81 -11.94
C TYR A 190 -1.29 5.09 -11.03
N TYR A 191 -0.67 4.07 -10.42
CA TYR A 191 0.46 4.25 -9.49
C TYR A 191 1.75 4.72 -10.17
N LYS A 192 1.80 4.76 -11.51
CA LYS A 192 2.94 5.32 -12.26
C LYS A 192 2.81 6.83 -12.51
N ASP A 193 1.63 7.39 -12.30
CA ASP A 193 1.35 8.78 -12.63
C ASP A 193 1.99 9.69 -11.57
N THR A 194 2.69 10.72 -12.03
CA THR A 194 3.47 11.61 -11.15
C THR A 194 2.73 12.90 -10.78
N SER A 195 1.60 13.16 -11.44
CA SER A 195 0.80 14.37 -11.25
C SER A 195 -0.65 14.11 -11.61
N PHE A 196 -1.53 14.82 -10.95
CA PHE A 196 -2.97 14.70 -11.11
C PHE A 196 -3.60 16.09 -11.03
N THR A 197 -4.67 16.30 -11.80
CA THR A 197 -5.51 17.49 -11.75
C THR A 197 -6.94 17.04 -11.91
N TRP A 198 -7.83 17.68 -11.17
CA TRP A 198 -9.27 17.50 -11.26
C TRP A 198 -9.94 18.86 -11.19
N ASP A 199 -11.10 18.97 -11.82
CA ASP A 199 -11.85 20.22 -11.87
C ASP A 199 -12.85 20.27 -10.71
N ARG A 200 -12.76 21.33 -9.92
CA ARG A 200 -13.73 21.57 -8.85
C ARG A 200 -15.10 21.85 -9.43
N THR A 201 -16.11 21.18 -8.92
CA THR A 201 -17.50 21.44 -9.30
C THR A 201 -18.20 22.43 -8.36
N GLY A 202 -17.66 22.64 -7.15
CA GLY A 202 -18.24 23.42 -6.08
C GLY A 202 -17.53 24.76 -5.85
N GLY A 203 -18.32 25.81 -6.06
CA GLY A 203 -18.07 27.24 -5.84
C GLY A 203 -19.29 28.01 -6.28
#